data_AF-A0A8W8HSZ4-F1
#
_entry.id   AF-A0A8W8HSZ4-F1
#
_cell.length_a   1.000
_cell.length_b   1.000
_cell.length_c   1.000
_cell.angle_alpha   90.00
_cell.angle_beta   90.00
_cell.angle_gamma   90.00
#
_symmetry.space_group_name_H-M   'P 1'
#
loop_
_entity.id
_entity.type
_entity.pdbx_description
1 polymer ?
#
loop_
_entity_poly.entity_id
_entity_poly.type
_entity_poly.pdbx_seq_one_letter_code
_entity_poly.pdbx_strand_id
1 'polypeptide(L)'
;MHFRPPTSLEKYIQESGRAGRGGQPSRATLYFNKSDIAANRPGMTDKMRRYCKSDDLCLRLLLAKHFGLSETLFEGEKKNCCSSCRNDE
;
A
#
# COMPACT_ATOMS: atom_id res chain seq x y z
N MET A 1 3.62 10.83 -3.03
CA MET A 1 2.96 11.07 -1.74
C MET A 1 1.48 11.22 -1.99
N HIS A 2 0.64 10.63 -1.15
CA HIS A 2 -0.81 10.71 -1.24
C HIS A 2 -1.36 11.32 0.05
N PHE A 3 -2.08 12.44 -0.03
CA PHE A 3 -2.71 13.07 1.14
C PHE A 3 -4.09 12.50 1.47
N ARG A 4 -4.63 11.69 0.56
CA ARG A 4 -5.85 10.93 0.74
C ARG A 4 -5.71 9.60 -0.03
N PRO A 5 -6.19 8.46 0.51
CA PRO A 5 -6.14 7.20 -0.20
C PRO A 5 -6.90 7.27 -1.51
N PRO A 6 -6.39 6.66 -2.59
CA PRO A 6 -7.22 6.31 -3.74
C PRO A 6 -8.39 5.43 -3.32
N THR A 7 -9.40 5.28 -4.19
CA THR A 7 -10.60 4.51 -3.83
C THR A 7 -10.41 3.00 -3.96
N SER A 8 -9.37 2.55 -4.67
CA SER A 8 -9.08 1.13 -4.90
C SER A 8 -7.58 0.87 -4.98
N LEU A 9 -7.19 -0.41 -4.81
CA LEU A 9 -5.79 -0.82 -4.88
C LEU A 9 -5.21 -0.66 -6.29
N GLU A 10 -6.02 -0.85 -7.34
CA GLU A 10 -5.61 -0.66 -8.74
C GLU A 10 -5.19 0.79 -9.00
N LYS A 11 -6.00 1.75 -8.54
CA LYS A 11 -5.65 3.18 -8.65
C LYS A 11 -4.38 3.48 -7.86
N TYR A 12 -4.27 2.94 -6.65
CA TYR A 12 -3.07 3.13 -5.83
C TYR A 12 -1.81 2.60 -6.51
N ILE A 13 -1.82 1.41 -7.09
CA ILE A 13 -0.67 0.88 -7.85
C ILE A 13 -0.39 1.73 -9.09
N GLN A 14 -1.40 2.10 -9.86
CA GLN A 14 -1.22 2.91 -11.07
C GLN A 14 -0.57 4.27 -10.76
N GLU A 15 -0.94 4.89 -9.65
CA GLU A 15 -0.41 6.18 -9.22
C GLU A 15 0.97 6.06 -8.56
N SER A 16 1.14 5.11 -7.64
CA SER A 16 2.41 4.92 -6.91
C SER A 16 3.52 4.32 -7.77
N GLY A 17 3.17 3.48 -8.75
CA GLY A 17 4.11 2.86 -9.70
C GLY A 17 4.78 3.84 -10.66
N ARG A 18 4.42 5.13 -10.63
CA ARG A 18 5.13 6.20 -11.36
C ARG A 18 6.48 6.55 -10.71
N ALA A 19 6.64 6.28 -9.42
CA ALA A 19 7.89 6.51 -8.71
C ALA A 19 8.94 5.44 -9.06
N GLY A 20 10.23 5.78 -9.02
CA GLY A 20 11.32 4.80 -9.14
C GLY A 20 11.58 4.26 -10.56
N ARG A 21 11.06 4.90 -11.62
CA ARG A 21 11.27 4.47 -13.02
C ARG A 21 12.75 4.40 -13.44
N GLY A 22 13.64 5.12 -12.75
CA GLY A 22 15.09 5.06 -12.97
C GLY A 22 15.81 3.91 -12.25
N GLY A 23 15.09 2.95 -11.65
CA GLY A 23 15.67 1.83 -10.90
C GLY A 23 16.20 2.20 -9.50
N GLN A 24 16.27 3.49 -9.17
CA GLN A 24 16.65 3.95 -7.85
C GLN A 24 15.52 3.70 -6.83
N PRO A 25 15.85 3.41 -5.56
CA PRO A 25 14.88 3.26 -4.50
C PRO A 25 13.95 4.47 -4.41
N SER A 26 12.66 4.23 -4.21
CA SER A 26 11.66 5.27 -4.05
C SER A 26 10.65 4.91 -2.95
N ARG A 27 9.96 5.92 -2.43
CA ARG A 27 9.01 5.74 -1.32
C ARG A 27 7.63 6.25 -1.68
N ALA A 28 6.64 5.38 -1.55
CA ALA A 28 5.22 5.74 -1.66
C ALA A 28 4.63 5.93 -0.25
N THR A 29 4.53 7.18 0.19
CA THR A 29 3.89 7.52 1.48
C THR A 29 2.41 7.85 1.28
N LEU A 30 1.54 7.19 2.05
CA LEU A 30 0.10 7.37 2.03
C LEU A 30 -0.38 7.90 3.39
N TYR A 31 -0.94 9.11 3.39
CA TYR A 31 -1.58 9.74 4.55
C TYR A 31 -3.09 9.59 4.47
N PHE A 32 -3.72 9.37 5.62
CA PHE A 32 -5.17 9.32 5.75
C PHE A 32 -5.59 9.55 7.21
N ASN A 33 -6.82 10.01 7.39
CA ASN A 33 -7.50 10.02 8.69
C ASN A 33 -8.70 9.05 8.68
N LYS A 34 -9.44 9.00 9.80
CA LYS A 34 -10.62 8.13 9.94
C LYS A 34 -11.73 8.44 8.92
N SER A 35 -11.93 9.71 8.59
CA SER A 35 -12.93 10.15 7.61
C SER A 35 -12.58 9.74 6.18
N ASP A 36 -11.29 9.74 5.83
CA ASP A 36 -10.81 9.37 4.50
C ASP A 36 -11.03 7.88 4.15
N ILE A 37 -11.19 7.04 5.17
CA ILE A 37 -11.41 5.59 5.03
C ILE A 37 -12.78 5.17 5.58
N ALA A 38 -13.67 6.12 5.85
CA ALA A 38 -14.99 5.87 6.41
C ALA A 38 -15.86 5.00 5.50
N ALA A 39 -16.82 4.29 6.11
CA ALA A 39 -17.73 3.37 5.43
C ALA A 39 -18.58 4.05 4.34
N ASN A 40 -18.91 5.32 4.54
CA ASN A 40 -19.75 6.12 3.64
C ASN A 40 -18.97 6.82 2.51
N ARG A 41 -17.65 6.62 2.39
CA ARG A 41 -16.88 7.23 1.29
C ARG A 41 -17.26 6.59 -0.06
N PRO A 42 -17.80 7.35 -1.02
CA PRO A 42 -18.26 6.80 -2.30
C PRO A 42 -17.11 6.15 -3.09
N GLY A 43 -17.37 4.95 -3.63
CA GLY A 43 -16.45 4.19 -4.48
C GLY A 43 -15.23 3.59 -3.77
N MET A 44 -15.06 3.81 -2.46
CA MET A 44 -13.98 3.23 -1.68
C MET A 44 -14.20 1.73 -1.49
N THR A 45 -13.21 0.93 -1.89
CA THR A 45 -13.23 -0.52 -1.74
C THR A 45 -12.77 -0.93 -0.34
N ASP A 46 -13.32 -2.04 0.17
CA ASP A 46 -12.90 -2.59 1.46
C ASP A 46 -11.45 -3.07 1.46
N LYS A 47 -10.97 -3.55 0.31
CA LYS A 47 -9.55 -3.92 0.13
C LYS A 47 -8.62 -2.73 0.35
N MET A 48 -8.97 -1.55 -0.16
CA MET A 48 -8.19 -0.33 0.06
C MET A 48 -8.28 0.13 1.53
N ARG A 49 -9.45 0.00 2.17
CA ARG A 49 -9.58 0.29 3.62
C ARG A 49 -8.69 -0.64 4.45
N ARG A 50 -8.69 -1.94 4.13
CA ARG A 50 -7.85 -2.93 4.79
C ARG A 50 -6.37 -2.62 4.61
N TYR A 51 -5.96 -2.25 3.40
CA TYR A 51 -4.58 -1.86 3.11
C TYR A 51 -4.12 -0.67 3.96
N CYS A 52 -4.95 0.38 4.08
CA CYS A 52 -4.64 1.53 4.94
C CYS A 52 -4.46 1.14 6.41
N LYS A 53 -5.31 0.24 6.92
CA LYS A 53 -5.32 -0.15 8.34
C LYS A 53 -4.39 -1.31 8.68
N SER A 54 -3.60 -1.81 7.72
CA SER A 54 -2.81 -3.02 7.93
C SER A 54 -1.50 -2.74 8.66
N ASP A 55 -1.38 -3.30 9.85
CA ASP A 55 -0.17 -3.37 10.67
C ASP A 55 0.32 -4.81 10.89
N ASP A 56 -0.52 -5.81 10.58
CA ASP A 56 -0.29 -7.23 10.79
C ASP A 56 0.25 -7.99 9.57
N LEU A 57 0.16 -7.40 8.37
CA LEU A 57 0.65 -7.99 7.13
C LEU A 57 1.53 -7.01 6.35
N CYS A 58 2.53 -7.56 5.64
CA CYS A 58 3.32 -6.83 4.67
C CYS A 58 2.42 -6.17 3.62
N LEU A 59 2.53 -4.86 3.45
CA LEU A 59 1.75 -4.11 2.46
C LEU A 59 2.02 -4.59 1.02
N ARG A 60 3.26 -4.98 0.69
CA ARG A 60 3.57 -5.57 -0.62
C ARG A 60 2.86 -6.89 -0.85
N LEU A 61 2.72 -7.72 0.20
CA LEU A 61 2.01 -8.99 0.11
C LEU A 61 0.51 -8.78 -0.09
N LEU A 62 -0.08 -7.77 0.56
CA LEU A 62 -1.48 -7.41 0.32
C LEU A 62 -1.73 -7.00 -1.15
N LEU A 63 -0.81 -6.23 -1.74
CA LEU A 63 -0.88 -5.88 -3.16
C LEU A 63 -0.71 -7.11 -4.04
N ALA A 64 0.30 -7.95 -3.78
CA ALA A 64 0.55 -9.17 -4.54
C ALA A 64 -0.69 -10.09 -4.55
N LYS A 65 -1.25 -10.38 -3.37
CA LYS A 65 -2.47 -11.20 -3.21
C LYS A 65 -3.67 -10.62 -3.94
N HIS A 66 -3.81 -9.29 -3.98
CA HIS A 66 -4.90 -8.64 -4.72
C HIS A 66 -4.85 -8.93 -6.22
N PHE A 67 -3.66 -9.09 -6.80
CA PHE A 67 -3.46 -9.44 -8.21
C PHE A 67 -3.27 -10.95 -8.46
N GLY A 68 -3.59 -11.80 -7.47
CA GLY A 68 -3.52 -13.26 -7.61
C GLY A 68 -2.14 -13.86 -7.43
N LEU A 69 -1.17 -13.11 -6.91
CA LEU A 69 0.17 -13.62 -6.58
C LEU A 69 0.20 -14.12 -5.12
N SER A 70 0.87 -15.25 -4.90
CA SER A 70 1.00 -15.88 -3.56
C SER A 70 2.07 -15.23 -2.69
N GLU A 71 3.06 -14.57 -3.30
CA GLU A 71 4.27 -14.08 -2.64
C GLU A 71 4.74 -12.74 -3.20
N THR A 72 5.70 -12.11 -2.51
CA THR A 72 6.30 -10.83 -2.94
C THR A 72 7.65 -11.05 -3.59
N LEU A 73 7.94 -10.33 -4.67
CA LEU A 73 9.25 -10.31 -5.33
C LEU A 73 10.27 -9.34 -4.67
N PHE A 74 10.05 -8.94 -3.42
CA PHE A 74 10.95 -8.00 -2.75
C PHE A 74 12.12 -8.74 -2.11
N GLU A 75 13.33 -8.48 -2.60
CA GLU A 75 14.57 -9.14 -2.14
C GLU A 75 15.40 -8.27 -1.16
N GLY A 76 14.93 -7.06 -0.83
CA GLY A 76 15.65 -6.16 0.07
C GLY A 76 15.45 -6.48 1.56
N GLU A 77 16.16 -5.75 2.42
CA GLU A 77 16.02 -5.87 3.88
C GLU A 77 14.59 -5.51 4.36
N LYS A 78 14.09 -6.21 5.39
CA LYS A 78 12.75 -5.98 5.97
C LYS A 78 12.52 -4.53 6.40
N LYS A 79 13.52 -3.88 6.98
CA LYS A 79 13.50 -2.45 7.36
C LYS A 79 13.25 -1.51 6.18
N ASN A 80 13.56 -1.95 4.96
CA ASN A 80 13.33 -1.20 3.73
C ASN A 80 12.08 -1.67 2.96
N CYS A 81 11.29 -2.57 3.56
CA CYS A 81 10.15 -3.17 2.88
C CYS A 81 8.92 -2.24 2.85
N CYS A 82 8.20 -2.16 3.96
CA CYS A 82 7.02 -1.31 4.12
C CYS A 82 6.88 -0.89 5.58
N SER A 83 5.89 -0.05 5.91
CA SER A 83 5.68 0.40 7.31
C SER A 83 5.39 -0.76 8.26
N SER A 84 4.61 -1.75 7.85
CA SER A 84 4.25 -2.89 8.72
C SER A 84 5.46 -3.78 8.99
N CYS A 85 6.26 -4.11 7.96
CA CYS A 85 7.49 -4.92 8.14
C CYS A 85 8.60 -4.21 8.93
N ARG A 86 8.55 -2.88 9.08
CA ARG A 86 9.49 -2.12 9.93
C ARG A 86 9.15 -2.22 11.41
N ASN A 87 7.89 -2.51 11.75
CA ASN A 87 7.45 -2.63 13.12
C ASN A 87 7.65 -4.04 13.69
N ASP A 88 8.14 -4.99 12.87
CA ASP A 88 8.50 -6.37 13.26
C ASP A 88 9.95 -6.47 13.82
N GLU A 89 10.56 -5.34 14.19
CA GLU A 89 11.85 -5.24 14.92
C GLU A 89 11.59 -4.99 16.41
#